data_AF-A0AAU9K483-F1
#
_entry.id   AF-A0AAU9K483-F1
#
_cell.length_a   1.000
_cell.length_b   1.000
_cell.length_c   1.000
_cell.angle_alpha   90.00
_cell.angle_beta   90.00
_cell.angle_gamma   90.00
#
_symmetry.space_group_name_H-M   'P 1'
#
loop_
_entity.id
_entity.type
_entity.pdbx_description
1 polymer ?
#
loop_
_entity_poly.entity_id
_entity_poly.type
_entity_poly.pdbx_seq_one_letter_code
_entity_poly.pdbx_strand_id
1 'polypeptide(L)'
;MFEEISPKTNKSLLKNSFIALSVIGSLCFAAYFISSANSSATPVDFQYNLELEEFRSFVSRYNKNYKTEEEYYQRLRIFRDNLSYIRVFNSQGQTWYMGINQFSDLTHEEFSTAHKKKVSVPERSMSNEKPVAAASNLQIPSQVDWTTKGCVTPVQNEGDCGSPYAFSAVGAIESAWCIAGHQLVQLSVQEIIDCSGPFGNDGCNGGWMTNTYNFVIKNGITSQQIYPTTGNQGKCNTAKEKQVVATISGYANVTANNATALETAIAIGPVAVAVDAIEAGWRNYKGGIISSNCGHSIDHAVLAVGYNLNNSPPYYKCKNSWGADWGEAGYVRISIAAGAGTCGIQIDSSYPIV
;
A
#
# COMPACT_ATOMS: atom_id res chain seq x y z
N MET A 1 -112.76 -3.08 1.84
CA MET A 1 -114.15 -3.46 1.58
C MET A 1 -114.26 -3.63 0.07
N PHE A 2 -114.26 -4.83 -0.52
CA PHE A 2 -114.07 -6.22 -0.05
C PHE A 2 -113.38 -7.00 -1.20
N GLU A 3 -112.76 -8.15 -0.88
CA GLU A 3 -112.26 -9.27 -1.73
C GLU A 3 -111.08 -9.88 -0.95
N GLU A 4 -111.15 -11.01 -0.24
CA GLU A 4 -111.86 -12.30 -0.37
C GLU A 4 -111.22 -13.32 -1.36
N ILE A 5 -111.09 -14.55 -0.88
CA ILE A 5 -110.91 -15.83 -1.60
C ILE A 5 -109.47 -16.29 -2.00
N SER A 6 -108.96 -17.19 -1.14
CA SER A 6 -107.95 -18.25 -1.35
C SER A 6 -108.45 -19.31 -2.38
N PRO A 7 -107.68 -20.32 -2.90
CA PRO A 7 -106.74 -21.13 -2.11
C PRO A 7 -105.48 -21.73 -2.79
N LYS A 8 -104.56 -22.19 -1.92
CA LYS A 8 -103.55 -23.21 -2.24
C LYS A 8 -104.09 -24.63 -2.03
N THR A 9 -103.78 -25.53 -2.97
CA THR A 9 -103.66 -26.99 -2.82
C THR A 9 -102.70 -27.45 -3.93
N ASN A 10 -101.87 -28.50 -3.88
CA ASN A 10 -101.51 -29.53 -2.89
C ASN A 10 -100.06 -29.99 -3.25
N LYS A 11 -99.33 -30.95 -2.67
CA LYS A 11 -99.53 -32.02 -1.66
C LYS A 11 -98.10 -32.27 -1.08
N SER A 12 -97.84 -32.23 0.23
CA SER A 12 -97.64 -33.41 1.10
C SER A 12 -97.26 -34.72 0.38
N LEU A 13 -96.36 -35.61 0.82
CA LEU A 13 -95.54 -35.81 2.03
C LEU A 13 -94.91 -37.20 1.82
N LEU A 14 -93.59 -37.39 1.96
CA LEU A 14 -92.92 -38.70 2.15
C LEU A 14 -91.50 -38.40 2.66
N LYS A 15 -91.36 -38.29 3.99
CA LYS A 15 -90.87 -39.33 4.93
C LYS A 15 -89.34 -39.40 5.01
N ASN A 16 -88.83 -39.00 6.18
CA ASN A 16 -87.44 -39.22 6.60
C ASN A 16 -87.12 -40.71 6.70
N SER A 17 -85.88 -41.12 6.40
CA SER A 17 -84.85 -41.35 7.43
C SER A 17 -83.62 -42.17 6.93
N PHE A 18 -82.50 -41.94 7.61
CA PHE A 18 -81.27 -42.77 7.73
C PHE A 18 -80.16 -42.73 6.65
N ILE A 19 -79.04 -42.11 7.07
CA ILE A 19 -77.64 -42.59 7.02
C ILE A 19 -77.05 -42.99 5.64
N ALA A 20 -76.12 -42.17 5.11
CA ALA A 20 -74.68 -42.52 5.01
C ALA A 20 -73.83 -41.55 4.14
N LEU A 21 -72.65 -41.20 4.67
CA LEU A 21 -71.34 -41.02 3.98
C LEU A 21 -71.03 -39.87 2.98
N SER A 22 -69.75 -39.47 3.07
CA SER A 22 -68.91 -38.69 2.13
C SER A 22 -69.26 -37.23 1.79
N VAL A 23 -68.72 -36.31 2.58
CA VAL A 23 -68.33 -34.96 2.14
C VAL A 23 -66.83 -34.94 1.83
N ILE A 24 -66.43 -35.09 0.57
CA ILE A 24 -65.14 -34.58 0.03
C ILE A 24 -65.36 -34.21 -1.44
N GLY A 25 -65.19 -32.94 -1.80
CA GLY A 25 -65.21 -32.49 -3.19
C GLY A 25 -65.36 -30.98 -3.35
N SER A 26 -64.39 -30.34 -4.03
CA SER A 26 -64.50 -29.00 -4.62
C SER A 26 -64.45 -27.75 -3.72
N LEU A 27 -63.46 -27.66 -2.83
CA LEU A 27 -62.94 -26.38 -2.31
C LEU A 27 -61.40 -26.42 -2.17
N CYS A 28 -60.66 -26.56 -3.28
CA CYS A 28 -59.18 -26.53 -3.25
C CYS A 28 -58.48 -26.16 -4.58
N PHE A 29 -59.08 -25.27 -5.39
CA PHE A 29 -58.49 -24.81 -6.67
C PHE A 29 -58.46 -23.26 -6.79
N ALA A 30 -57.94 -22.59 -5.75
CA ALA A 30 -57.62 -21.15 -5.79
C ALA A 30 -56.52 -20.76 -4.78
N ALA A 31 -55.60 -21.67 -4.44
CA ALA A 31 -54.57 -21.47 -3.42
C ALA A 31 -53.19 -22.05 -3.81
N TYR A 32 -52.84 -21.95 -5.09
CA TYR A 32 -51.49 -22.21 -5.60
C TYR A 32 -51.10 -21.09 -6.57
N PHE A 33 -49.83 -20.71 -6.57
CA PHE A 33 -49.25 -19.57 -7.31
C PHE A 33 -49.52 -18.15 -6.74
N ILE A 34 -49.37 -18.00 -5.42
CA ILE A 34 -48.46 -16.95 -4.93
C ILE A 34 -47.30 -17.65 -4.25
N SER A 35 -46.36 -18.17 -5.05
CA SER A 35 -45.02 -18.45 -4.55
C SER A 35 -44.30 -17.11 -4.38
N SER A 36 -44.49 -16.47 -3.23
CA SER A 36 -43.55 -15.45 -2.75
C SER A 36 -42.22 -16.16 -2.56
N ALA A 37 -41.36 -16.10 -3.58
CA ALA A 37 -40.01 -16.61 -3.54
C ALA A 37 -39.16 -15.70 -2.63
N ASN A 38 -39.42 -15.78 -1.33
CA ASN A 38 -38.45 -15.38 -0.31
C ASN A 38 -37.31 -16.39 -0.38
N SER A 39 -36.41 -16.21 -1.35
CA SER A 39 -35.10 -16.84 -1.34
C SER A 39 -34.33 -16.23 -0.17
N SER A 40 -34.49 -16.83 1.01
CA SER A 40 -33.63 -16.56 2.16
C SER A 40 -32.20 -16.94 1.76
N ALA A 41 -31.41 -15.93 1.39
CA ALA A 41 -30.02 -16.07 0.99
C ALA A 41 -29.28 -16.92 2.04
N THR A 42 -28.51 -17.90 1.59
CA THR A 42 -27.72 -18.71 2.53
C THR A 42 -26.63 -17.85 3.18
N PRO A 43 -26.06 -18.26 4.32
CA PRO A 43 -24.93 -17.55 4.92
C PRO A 43 -23.75 -17.36 3.95
N VAL A 44 -23.58 -18.29 3.00
CA VAL A 44 -22.55 -18.22 1.94
C VAL A 44 -22.90 -17.13 0.91
N ASP A 45 -24.16 -17.06 0.47
CA ASP A 45 -24.63 -16.02 -0.46
C ASP A 45 -24.53 -14.63 0.19
N PHE A 46 -24.87 -14.52 1.48
CA PHE A 46 -24.75 -13.26 2.22
C PHE A 46 -23.29 -12.79 2.32
N GLN A 47 -22.37 -13.67 2.70
CA GLN A 47 -20.94 -13.35 2.79
C GLN A 47 -20.36 -12.96 1.41
N TYR A 48 -20.74 -13.68 0.35
CA TYR A 48 -20.30 -13.35 -1.01
C TYR A 48 -20.80 -11.97 -1.46
N ASN A 49 -22.07 -11.64 -1.19
CA ASN A 49 -22.64 -10.34 -1.54
C ASN A 49 -21.95 -9.18 -0.78
N LEU A 50 -21.61 -9.38 0.49
CA LEU A 50 -20.85 -8.38 1.26
C LEU A 50 -19.45 -8.14 0.65
N GLU A 51 -18.74 -9.22 0.32
CA GLU A 51 -17.41 -9.15 -0.29
C GLU A 51 -17.43 -8.55 -1.70
N LEU A 52 -18.53 -8.73 -2.45
CA LEU A 52 -18.76 -8.09 -3.73
C LEU A 52 -18.98 -6.57 -3.60
N GLU A 53 -19.68 -6.10 -2.57
CA GLU A 53 -19.83 -4.66 -2.29
C GLU A 53 -18.53 -4.02 -1.77
N GLU A 54 -17.75 -4.75 -0.96
CA GLU A 54 -16.39 -4.33 -0.59
C GLU A 54 -15.49 -4.22 -1.83
N PHE A 55 -15.59 -5.16 -2.78
CA PHE A 55 -14.84 -5.10 -4.04
C PHE A 55 -15.30 -3.95 -4.94
N ARG A 56 -16.61 -3.71 -5.08
CA ARG A 56 -17.16 -2.54 -5.82
C ARG A 56 -16.66 -1.22 -5.24
N SER A 57 -16.64 -1.12 -3.90
CA SER A 57 -16.09 0.02 -3.18
C SER A 57 -14.59 0.20 -3.41
N PHE A 58 -13.83 -0.90 -3.41
CA PHE A 58 -12.40 -0.92 -3.76
C PHE A 58 -12.16 -0.46 -5.22
N VAL A 59 -12.90 -1.00 -6.18
CA VAL A 59 -12.80 -0.65 -7.61
C VAL A 59 -13.05 0.84 -7.82
N SER A 60 -14.10 1.38 -7.20
CA SER A 60 -14.42 2.81 -7.26
C SER A 60 -13.33 3.67 -6.59
N ARG A 61 -12.89 3.31 -5.38
CA ARG A 61 -11.89 4.06 -4.61
C ARG A 61 -10.55 4.16 -5.34
N TYR A 62 -10.08 3.07 -5.92
CA TYR A 62 -8.77 2.99 -6.57
C TYR A 62 -8.83 3.16 -8.09
N ASN A 63 -9.98 3.63 -8.62
CA ASN A 63 -10.24 3.86 -10.04
C ASN A 63 -9.81 2.67 -10.94
N LYS A 64 -10.11 1.46 -10.49
CA LYS A 64 -9.71 0.22 -11.18
C LYS A 64 -10.55 0.04 -12.43
N ASN A 65 -9.91 -0.35 -13.52
CA ASN A 65 -10.54 -0.59 -14.80
C ASN A 65 -10.05 -1.94 -15.34
N TYR A 66 -10.97 -2.90 -15.49
CA TYR A 66 -10.70 -4.25 -15.98
C TYR A 66 -11.30 -4.39 -17.38
N LYS A 67 -10.54 -4.98 -18.30
CA LYS A 67 -10.88 -5.00 -19.74
C LYS A 67 -11.97 -6.00 -20.08
N THR A 68 -12.13 -7.04 -19.28
CA THR A 68 -13.10 -8.12 -19.50
C THR A 68 -13.82 -8.47 -18.19
N GLU A 69 -15.01 -9.05 -18.32
CA GLU A 69 -15.76 -9.62 -17.20
C GLU A 69 -14.98 -10.78 -16.53
N GLU A 70 -14.22 -11.54 -17.31
CA GLU A 70 -13.31 -12.59 -16.79
C GLU A 70 -12.21 -12.00 -15.89
N GLU A 71 -11.58 -10.89 -16.30
CA GLU A 71 -10.61 -10.17 -15.49
C GLU A 71 -11.27 -9.62 -14.22
N TYR A 72 -12.47 -9.02 -14.32
CA TYR A 72 -13.22 -8.52 -13.17
C TYR A 72 -13.45 -9.63 -12.12
N TYR A 73 -13.91 -10.81 -12.52
CA TYR A 73 -14.13 -11.92 -11.59
C TYR A 73 -12.83 -12.57 -11.10
N GLN A 74 -11.75 -12.57 -11.89
CA GLN A 74 -10.42 -12.97 -11.42
C GLN A 74 -9.93 -12.02 -10.31
N ARG A 75 -10.05 -10.71 -10.52
CA ARG A 75 -9.64 -9.68 -9.57
C ARG A 75 -10.50 -9.72 -8.30
N LEU A 76 -11.81 -10.00 -8.41
CA LEU A 76 -12.68 -10.28 -7.26
C LEU A 76 -12.21 -11.49 -6.46
N ARG A 77 -11.82 -12.61 -7.10
CA ARG A 77 -11.29 -13.79 -6.39
C ARG A 77 -10.03 -13.44 -5.60
N ILE A 78 -9.04 -12.82 -6.25
CA ILE A 78 -7.78 -12.39 -5.63
C ILE A 78 -8.04 -11.41 -4.46
N PHE A 79 -8.96 -10.46 -4.65
CA PHE A 79 -9.37 -9.53 -3.61
C PHE A 79 -9.95 -10.22 -2.37
N ARG A 80 -10.81 -11.23 -2.57
CA ARG A 80 -11.39 -12.01 -1.46
C ARG A 80 -10.33 -12.81 -0.71
N ASP A 81 -9.36 -13.39 -1.41
CA ASP A 81 -8.24 -14.12 -0.78
C ASP A 81 -7.36 -13.18 0.06
N ASN A 82 -6.97 -12.03 -0.49
CA ASN A 82 -6.23 -11.00 0.23
C ASN A 82 -7.02 -10.43 1.42
N LEU A 83 -8.33 -10.20 1.26
CA LEU A 83 -9.21 -9.71 2.33
C LEU A 83 -9.38 -10.73 3.46
N SER A 84 -9.46 -12.02 3.13
CA SER A 84 -9.44 -13.12 4.10
C SER A 84 -8.14 -13.11 4.91
N TYR A 85 -6.99 -13.00 4.23
CA TYR A 85 -5.68 -12.87 4.89
C TYR A 85 -5.61 -11.66 5.84
N ILE A 86 -6.07 -10.48 5.39
CA ILE A 86 -6.15 -9.26 6.20
C ILE A 86 -7.02 -9.47 7.45
N ARG A 87 -8.21 -10.08 7.30
CA ARG A 87 -9.13 -10.38 8.41
C ARG A 87 -8.52 -11.36 9.41
N VAL A 88 -7.84 -12.41 8.94
CA VAL A 88 -7.14 -13.39 9.79
C VAL A 88 -5.96 -12.76 10.52
N PHE A 89 -5.17 -11.91 9.86
CA PHE A 89 -4.04 -11.23 10.51
C PHE A 89 -4.53 -10.25 11.60
N ASN A 90 -5.51 -9.41 11.27
CA ASN A 90 -6.05 -8.41 12.19
C ASN A 90 -6.78 -9.03 13.41
N SER A 91 -7.21 -10.30 13.34
CA SER A 91 -7.83 -10.98 14.49
C SER A 91 -6.82 -11.51 15.52
N GLN A 92 -5.52 -11.48 15.23
CA GLN A 92 -4.46 -12.05 16.08
C GLN A 92 -3.97 -11.12 17.21
N GLY A 93 -4.59 -9.94 17.40
CA GLY A 93 -4.21 -9.00 18.47
C GLY A 93 -2.85 -8.30 18.26
N GLN A 94 -2.44 -8.13 17.00
CA GLN A 94 -1.19 -7.46 16.63
C GLN A 94 -1.23 -5.96 16.96
N THR A 95 -0.06 -5.35 17.20
CA THR A 95 0.09 -3.90 17.47
C THR A 95 0.04 -3.02 16.21
N TRP A 96 -0.13 -3.66 15.05
CA TRP A 96 -0.25 -3.05 13.73
C TRP A 96 -1.24 -3.86 12.90
N TYR A 97 -1.81 -3.23 11.88
CA TYR A 97 -2.92 -3.81 11.12
C TYR A 97 -2.72 -3.63 9.62
N MET A 98 -3.23 -4.61 8.89
CA MET A 98 -3.35 -4.58 7.44
C MET A 98 -4.72 -4.00 7.03
N GLY A 99 -4.84 -3.55 5.79
CA GLY A 99 -6.10 -3.03 5.26
C GLY A 99 -6.12 -3.04 3.74
N ILE A 100 -7.32 -2.87 3.19
CA ILE A 100 -7.51 -2.75 1.74
C ILE A 100 -6.76 -1.51 1.22
N ASN A 101 -5.87 -1.71 0.27
CA ASN A 101 -5.13 -0.68 -0.45
C ASN A 101 -5.10 -1.00 -1.95
N GLN A 102 -4.46 -0.16 -2.77
CA GLN A 102 -4.47 -0.31 -4.24
C GLN A 102 -3.92 -1.65 -4.77
N PHE A 103 -3.22 -2.44 -3.95
CA PHE A 103 -2.62 -3.73 -4.31
C PHE A 103 -3.51 -4.93 -3.92
N SER A 104 -4.67 -4.70 -3.30
CA SER A 104 -5.51 -5.78 -2.77
C SER A 104 -6.14 -6.68 -3.86
N ASP A 105 -6.12 -6.31 -5.14
CA ASP A 105 -6.53 -7.15 -6.27
C ASP A 105 -5.36 -7.87 -6.98
N LEU A 106 -4.14 -7.80 -6.42
CA LEU A 106 -2.95 -8.47 -6.95
C LEU A 106 -2.62 -9.73 -6.15
N THR A 107 -2.19 -10.78 -6.85
CA THR A 107 -1.51 -11.92 -6.24
C THR A 107 -0.13 -11.50 -5.70
N HIS A 108 0.49 -12.34 -4.86
CA HIS A 108 1.88 -12.10 -4.45
C HIS A 108 2.85 -12.11 -5.65
N GLU A 109 2.63 -13.01 -6.63
CA GLU A 109 3.47 -13.11 -7.83
C GLU A 109 3.35 -11.88 -8.74
N GLU A 110 2.14 -11.37 -8.98
CA GLU A 110 1.94 -10.13 -9.75
C GLU A 110 2.59 -8.93 -9.05
N PHE A 111 2.37 -8.79 -7.74
CA PHE A 111 2.98 -7.71 -6.94
C PHE A 111 4.51 -7.81 -6.93
N SER A 112 5.05 -9.01 -6.72
CA SER A 112 6.49 -9.27 -6.77
C SER A 112 7.07 -8.97 -8.15
N THR A 113 6.42 -9.38 -9.24
CA THR A 113 6.90 -9.09 -10.61
C THR A 113 6.86 -7.59 -10.92
N ALA A 114 5.88 -6.86 -10.39
CA ALA A 114 5.78 -5.40 -10.53
C ALA A 114 6.85 -4.66 -9.70
N HIS A 115 6.99 -4.96 -8.41
CA HIS A 115 7.79 -4.15 -7.47
C HIS A 115 9.15 -4.75 -7.09
N LYS A 116 9.34 -6.09 -7.15
CA LYS A 116 10.61 -6.77 -6.88
C LYS A 116 11.51 -6.72 -8.12
N LYS A 117 12.24 -5.62 -8.27
CA LYS A 117 13.18 -5.45 -9.39
C LYS A 117 14.60 -5.91 -9.05
N LYS A 118 15.48 -5.96 -10.05
CA LYS A 118 16.84 -6.47 -9.85
C LYS A 118 17.66 -5.49 -9.03
N VAL A 119 18.03 -5.95 -7.84
CA VAL A 119 18.99 -5.28 -6.98
C VAL A 119 20.36 -5.93 -7.20
N SER A 120 21.25 -5.25 -7.93
CA SER A 120 22.69 -5.46 -7.79
C SER A 120 23.21 -4.52 -6.71
N VAL A 121 23.28 -5.01 -5.46
CA VAL A 121 23.89 -4.24 -4.36
C VAL A 121 25.32 -3.90 -4.76
N PRO A 122 25.69 -2.61 -4.92
CA PRO A 122 27.06 -2.22 -5.22
C PRO A 122 27.99 -2.61 -4.07
N GLU A 123 29.24 -2.95 -4.35
CA GLU A 123 30.22 -3.18 -3.28
C GLU A 123 30.36 -1.92 -2.41
N ARG A 124 30.14 -2.08 -1.10
CA ARG A 124 30.36 -1.01 -0.13
C ARG A 124 31.86 -0.70 -0.04
N SER A 125 32.27 0.44 -0.59
CA SER A 125 33.60 0.97 -0.27
C SER A 125 33.63 1.48 1.17
N MET A 126 34.53 0.91 1.97
CA MET A 126 34.85 1.41 3.32
C MET A 126 35.30 2.88 3.32
N SER A 127 35.79 3.42 2.19
CA SER A 127 36.12 4.86 2.07
C SER A 127 34.91 5.78 2.23
N ASN A 128 33.70 5.28 1.93
CA ASN A 128 32.46 6.05 1.95
C ASN A 128 31.64 5.76 3.22
N GLU A 129 32.06 4.78 4.02
CA GLU A 129 31.61 4.68 5.41
C GLU A 129 32.29 5.79 6.21
N LYS A 130 31.56 6.87 6.50
CA LYS A 130 31.98 7.76 7.57
C LYS A 130 31.86 6.95 8.87
N PRO A 131 32.93 6.80 9.66
CA PRO A 131 32.79 6.27 11.00
C PRO A 131 31.74 7.13 11.72
N VAL A 132 30.72 6.50 12.30
CA VAL A 132 29.88 7.16 13.30
C VAL A 132 30.83 7.59 14.40
N ALA A 133 31.18 8.88 14.43
CA ALA A 133 32.39 9.40 15.06
C ALA A 133 32.40 9.10 16.57
N ALA A 134 32.94 7.93 16.93
CA ALA A 134 32.68 7.15 18.15
C ALA A 134 31.62 7.78 19.06
N ALA A 135 30.35 7.75 18.62
CA ALA A 135 29.30 8.62 19.14
C ALA A 135 28.74 8.18 20.50
N SER A 136 29.52 7.47 21.31
CA SER A 136 29.20 7.05 22.67
C SER A 136 28.88 8.22 23.62
N ASN A 137 29.21 9.46 23.23
CA ASN A 137 28.91 10.69 23.95
C ASN A 137 28.00 11.68 23.18
N LEU A 138 27.51 11.34 21.99
CA LEU A 138 26.68 12.25 21.19
C LEU A 138 25.20 12.01 21.50
N GLN A 139 24.64 12.83 22.38
CA GLN A 139 23.25 12.71 22.83
C GLN A 139 22.29 13.09 21.69
N ILE A 140 21.88 12.11 20.90
CA ILE A 140 20.83 12.28 19.90
C ILE A 140 19.47 12.58 20.55
N PRO A 141 18.57 13.34 19.90
CA PRO A 141 17.20 13.53 20.39
C PRO A 141 16.49 12.18 20.54
N SER A 142 15.66 11.98 21.56
CA SER A 142 14.91 10.72 21.70
C SER A 142 13.75 10.58 20.70
N GLN A 143 13.44 11.63 19.94
CA GLN A 143 12.48 11.60 18.84
C GLN A 143 12.89 12.62 17.76
N VAL A 144 12.80 12.22 16.49
CA VAL A 144 13.02 13.05 15.31
C VAL A 144 11.88 12.82 14.33
N ASP A 145 11.35 13.89 13.73
CA ASP A 145 10.40 13.80 12.61
C ASP A 145 10.58 14.97 11.65
N TRP A 146 11.30 14.74 10.56
CA TRP A 146 11.61 15.75 9.54
C TRP A 146 10.38 16.23 8.77
N THR A 147 9.28 15.47 8.76
CA THR A 147 8.02 15.93 8.14
C THR A 147 7.43 17.15 8.87
N THR A 148 7.83 17.39 10.12
CA THR A 148 7.46 18.59 10.90
C THR A 148 8.39 19.78 10.69
N LYS A 149 9.47 19.63 9.92
CA LYS A 149 10.57 20.62 9.78
C LYS A 149 10.57 21.38 8.45
N GLY A 150 9.62 21.10 7.56
CA GLY A 150 9.50 21.81 6.28
C GLY A 150 10.52 21.42 5.20
N CYS A 151 11.38 20.42 5.46
CA CYS A 151 12.37 19.89 4.52
C CYS A 151 12.07 18.47 4.04
N VAL A 152 10.79 18.10 3.91
CA VAL A 152 10.36 16.83 3.31
C VAL A 152 9.24 17.12 2.30
N THR A 153 9.43 16.73 1.04
CA THR A 153 8.42 16.89 -0.02
C THR A 153 7.20 15.97 0.22
N PRO A 154 6.06 16.23 -0.46
CA PRO A 154 4.92 15.31 -0.43
C PRO A 154 5.26 13.87 -0.85
N VAL A 155 4.43 12.91 -0.44
CA VAL A 155 4.52 11.52 -0.92
C VAL A 155 4.29 11.47 -2.42
N GLN A 156 5.10 10.70 -3.12
CA GLN A 156 5.00 10.47 -4.57
C GLN A 156 4.54 9.04 -4.85
N ASN A 157 4.26 8.72 -6.12
CA ASN A 157 3.86 7.38 -6.55
C ASN A 157 4.73 6.93 -7.74
N GLU A 158 5.42 5.80 -7.59
CA GLU A 158 6.26 5.18 -8.63
C GLU A 158 5.46 4.41 -9.69
N GLY A 159 4.21 4.05 -9.38
CA GLY A 159 3.37 3.22 -10.24
C GLY A 159 3.97 1.82 -10.43
N ASP A 160 3.96 1.33 -11.67
CA ASP A 160 4.48 0.01 -12.04
C ASP A 160 5.99 0.02 -12.39
N CYS A 161 6.66 1.18 -12.24
CA CYS A 161 8.09 1.34 -12.46
C CYS A 161 8.86 1.10 -11.16
N GLY A 162 9.64 0.03 -11.09
CA GLY A 162 10.49 -0.28 -9.94
C GLY A 162 11.71 0.63 -9.87
N SER A 163 11.43 1.87 -9.47
CA SER A 163 12.36 2.98 -9.27
C SER A 163 12.47 3.48 -7.81
N PRO A 164 12.19 2.67 -6.75
CA PRO A 164 12.17 3.17 -5.37
C PRO A 164 13.55 3.68 -4.92
N TYR A 165 14.63 3.12 -5.48
CA TYR A 165 16.00 3.61 -5.28
C TYR A 165 16.14 5.10 -5.63
N ALA A 166 15.47 5.55 -6.70
CA ALA A 166 15.49 6.91 -7.16
C ALA A 166 14.63 7.80 -6.25
N PHE A 167 13.41 7.39 -5.91
CA PHE A 167 12.55 8.13 -4.96
C PHE A 167 13.21 8.29 -3.57
N SER A 168 13.85 7.23 -3.07
CA SER A 168 14.55 7.22 -1.78
C SER A 168 15.77 8.15 -1.79
N ALA A 169 16.66 8.01 -2.78
CA ALA A 169 17.85 8.86 -2.91
C ALA A 169 17.51 10.33 -3.19
N VAL A 170 16.58 10.59 -4.12
CA VAL A 170 16.14 11.96 -4.45
C VAL A 170 15.49 12.61 -3.23
N GLY A 171 14.63 11.91 -2.50
CA GLY A 171 14.04 12.42 -1.26
C GLY A 171 15.08 12.78 -0.18
N ALA A 172 16.19 12.03 -0.10
CA ALA A 172 17.30 12.37 0.78
C ALA A 172 18.05 13.64 0.30
N ILE A 173 18.25 13.80 -1.02
CA ILE A 173 18.86 15.01 -1.61
C ILE A 173 17.98 16.25 -1.38
N GLU A 174 16.67 16.16 -1.68
CA GLU A 174 15.69 17.23 -1.43
C GLU A 174 15.76 17.73 0.02
N SER A 175 15.83 16.78 0.95
CA SER A 175 15.87 17.06 2.39
C SER A 175 17.20 17.69 2.80
N ALA A 176 18.34 17.11 2.39
CA ALA A 176 19.66 17.62 2.71
C ALA A 176 19.93 19.01 2.12
N TRP A 177 19.48 19.27 0.89
CA TRP A 177 19.57 20.57 0.23
C TRP A 177 18.80 21.65 1.00
N CYS A 178 17.58 21.34 1.45
CA CYS A 178 16.79 22.22 2.30
C CYS A 178 17.44 22.46 3.68
N ILE A 179 17.96 21.41 4.33
CA ILE A 179 18.65 21.49 5.64
C ILE A 179 19.93 22.33 5.54
N ALA A 180 20.64 22.30 4.40
CA ALA A 180 21.81 23.14 4.13
C ALA A 180 21.47 24.64 3.92
N GLY A 181 20.19 25.03 3.96
CA GLY A 181 19.74 26.42 3.89
C GLY A 181 19.23 26.86 2.50
N HIS A 182 19.13 25.94 1.54
CA HIS A 182 18.49 26.21 0.26
C HIS A 182 16.95 26.08 0.35
N GLN A 183 16.24 26.59 -0.65
CA GLN A 183 14.80 26.39 -0.74
C GLN A 183 14.47 24.91 -1.00
N LEU A 184 13.46 24.36 -0.31
CA LEU A 184 12.92 23.04 -0.65
C LEU A 184 12.37 23.06 -2.09
N VAL A 185 12.99 22.27 -2.95
CA VAL A 185 12.58 22.05 -4.35
C VAL A 185 12.26 20.57 -4.52
N GLN A 186 11.18 20.26 -5.24
CA GLN A 186 10.90 18.87 -5.63
C GLN A 186 11.76 18.54 -6.85
N LEU A 187 12.60 17.52 -6.73
CA LEU A 187 13.62 17.14 -7.70
C LEU A 187 13.13 16.05 -8.65
N SER A 188 13.73 15.96 -9.84
CA SER A 188 13.29 15.02 -10.87
C SER A 188 13.74 13.59 -10.57
N VAL A 189 12.78 12.75 -10.18
CA VAL A 189 13.01 11.30 -10.14
C VAL A 189 13.13 10.72 -11.56
N GLN A 190 12.47 11.34 -12.55
CA GLN A 190 12.51 10.89 -13.94
C GLN A 190 13.89 11.03 -14.58
N GLU A 191 14.61 12.10 -14.26
CA GLU A 191 15.99 12.30 -14.71
C GLU A 191 16.89 11.15 -14.24
N ILE A 192 16.73 10.71 -12.99
CA ILE A 192 17.46 9.55 -12.47
C ILE A 192 17.07 8.29 -13.25
N ILE A 193 15.77 8.02 -13.45
CA ILE A 193 15.29 6.85 -14.20
C ILE A 193 15.84 6.82 -15.63
N ASP A 194 15.88 7.97 -16.32
CA ASP A 194 16.24 8.06 -17.74
C ASP A 194 17.75 8.22 -17.99
N CYS A 195 18.48 8.89 -17.09
CA CYS A 195 19.87 9.34 -17.31
C CYS A 195 20.93 8.65 -16.45
N SER A 196 20.59 8.02 -15.31
CA SER A 196 21.60 7.44 -14.40
C SER A 196 22.12 6.04 -14.81
N GLY A 197 21.71 5.53 -15.98
CA GLY A 197 22.19 4.27 -16.55
C GLY A 197 23.72 4.07 -16.53
N PRO A 198 24.53 5.04 -17.01
CA PRO A 198 25.99 4.98 -16.97
C PRO A 198 26.61 4.90 -15.55
N PHE A 199 25.81 5.11 -14.50
CA PHE A 199 26.23 5.03 -13.10
C PHE A 199 25.77 3.73 -12.41
N GLY A 200 25.21 2.77 -13.16
CA GLY A 200 24.85 1.44 -12.67
C GLY A 200 23.40 1.26 -12.21
N ASN A 201 22.49 2.15 -12.63
CA ASN A 201 21.04 1.96 -12.48
C ASN A 201 20.44 1.40 -13.78
N ASP A 202 19.29 0.73 -13.72
CA ASP A 202 18.58 0.16 -14.88
C ASP A 202 17.13 0.67 -14.97
N GLY A 203 16.94 1.97 -14.71
CA GLY A 203 15.66 2.68 -14.83
C GLY A 203 14.52 2.02 -14.03
N CYS A 204 13.54 1.44 -14.72
CA CYS A 204 12.41 0.74 -14.08
C CYS A 204 12.69 -0.73 -13.72
N ASN A 205 13.87 -1.25 -14.03
CA ASN A 205 14.32 -2.61 -13.69
C ASN A 205 15.18 -2.66 -12.42
N GLY A 206 15.30 -1.55 -11.69
CA GLY A 206 16.05 -1.43 -10.44
C GLY A 206 17.26 -0.51 -10.53
N GLY A 207 17.94 -0.36 -9.41
CA GLY A 207 19.07 0.56 -9.22
C GLY A 207 19.42 0.69 -7.75
N TRP A 208 20.37 1.57 -7.42
CA TRP A 208 20.80 1.80 -6.04
C TRP A 208 20.90 3.29 -5.68
N MET A 209 20.74 3.58 -4.39
CA MET A 209 20.73 4.95 -3.89
C MET A 209 22.08 5.64 -4.07
N THR A 210 23.19 4.91 -3.86
CA THR A 210 24.55 5.45 -4.05
C THR A 210 24.91 5.67 -5.52
N ASN A 211 24.39 4.86 -6.44
CA ASN A 211 24.52 5.10 -7.89
C ASN A 211 23.81 6.38 -8.31
N THR A 212 22.64 6.65 -7.70
CA THR A 212 21.92 7.92 -7.85
C THR A 212 22.75 9.09 -7.31
N TYR A 213 23.37 8.95 -6.13
CA TYR A 213 24.28 9.98 -5.61
C TYR A 213 25.48 10.20 -6.53
N ASN A 214 26.11 9.14 -7.08
CA ASN A 214 27.21 9.27 -8.04
C ASN A 214 26.81 10.08 -9.29
N PHE A 215 25.60 9.88 -9.82
CA PHE A 215 25.04 10.70 -10.91
C PHE A 215 24.93 12.18 -10.50
N VAL A 216 24.34 12.47 -9.34
CA VAL A 216 24.09 13.86 -8.90
C VAL A 216 25.37 14.59 -8.50
N ILE A 217 26.39 13.89 -7.97
CA ILE A 217 27.75 14.46 -7.76
C ILE A 217 28.36 14.91 -9.09
N LYS A 218 28.13 14.13 -10.17
CA LYS A 218 28.79 14.37 -11.45
C LYS A 218 28.07 15.41 -12.33
N ASN A 219 26.74 15.40 -12.33
CA ASN A 219 25.91 16.17 -13.25
C ASN A 219 25.02 17.21 -12.57
N GLY A 220 24.78 17.09 -11.26
CA GLY A 220 23.66 17.75 -10.58
C GLY A 220 22.33 17.03 -10.85
N ILE A 221 21.22 17.71 -10.54
CA ILE A 221 19.85 17.24 -10.79
C ILE A 221 18.90 18.43 -11.01
N THR A 222 17.91 18.27 -11.88
CA THR A 222 16.86 19.25 -12.20
C THR A 222 15.60 19.07 -11.35
N SER A 223 14.64 19.98 -11.50
CA SER A 223 13.36 19.94 -10.78
C SER A 223 12.34 19.01 -11.44
N GLN A 224 11.40 18.50 -10.63
CA GLN A 224 10.22 17.79 -11.10
C GLN A 224 9.37 18.62 -12.09
N GLN A 225 9.42 19.96 -12.02
CA GLN A 225 8.71 20.83 -12.96
C GLN A 225 9.37 20.83 -14.35
N ILE A 226 10.71 20.79 -14.40
CA ILE A 226 11.47 20.78 -15.66
C ILE A 226 11.40 19.38 -16.30
N TYR A 227 11.52 18.33 -15.50
CA TYR A 227 11.53 16.93 -15.97
C TYR A 227 10.55 16.08 -15.15
N PRO A 228 9.24 16.13 -15.47
CA PRO A 228 8.21 15.42 -14.71
C PRO A 228 8.29 13.89 -14.82
N THR A 229 7.89 13.20 -13.76
CA THR A 229 7.70 11.74 -13.71
C THR A 229 6.62 11.27 -14.68
N THR A 230 6.94 10.25 -15.48
CA THR A 230 6.04 9.56 -16.43
C THR A 230 5.67 8.14 -15.98
N GLY A 231 6.28 7.66 -14.87
CA GLY A 231 6.09 6.30 -14.35
C GLY A 231 6.65 5.21 -15.25
N ASN A 232 7.53 5.55 -16.20
CA ASN A 232 8.11 4.64 -17.20
C ASN A 232 9.52 5.12 -17.56
N GLN A 233 10.41 4.22 -17.99
CA GLN A 233 11.75 4.59 -18.44
C GLN A 233 11.71 5.17 -19.86
N GLY A 234 12.20 6.40 -20.00
CA GLY A 234 12.35 7.11 -21.26
C GLY A 234 13.80 7.12 -21.77
N LYS A 235 14.06 8.00 -22.74
CA LYS A 235 15.42 8.36 -23.16
C LYS A 235 15.87 9.61 -22.39
N CYS A 236 17.08 9.59 -21.84
CA CYS A 236 17.67 10.74 -21.17
C CYS A 236 17.54 12.04 -21.98
N ASN A 237 16.84 13.02 -21.44
CA ASN A 237 16.69 14.34 -22.04
C ASN A 237 17.81 15.27 -21.55
N THR A 238 18.96 15.22 -22.25
CA THR A 238 20.16 16.01 -21.92
C THR A 238 19.98 17.53 -21.99
N ALA A 239 18.87 18.03 -22.58
CA ALA A 239 18.52 19.46 -22.56
C ALA A 239 17.78 19.87 -21.27
N LYS A 240 17.14 18.91 -20.59
CA LYS A 240 16.53 19.09 -19.27
C LYS A 240 17.54 18.87 -18.14
N GLU A 241 18.36 17.82 -18.26
CA GLU A 241 19.49 17.52 -17.35
C GLU A 241 20.39 18.74 -17.10
N LYS A 242 20.72 19.50 -18.15
CA LYS A 242 21.53 20.72 -18.07
C LYS A 242 20.90 21.88 -17.27
N GLN A 243 19.63 21.79 -16.89
CA GLN A 243 18.94 22.81 -16.09
C GLN A 243 19.01 22.44 -14.60
N VAL A 244 20.23 22.29 -14.09
CA VAL A 244 20.52 21.88 -12.72
C VAL A 244 19.94 22.86 -11.70
N VAL A 245 19.27 22.34 -10.67
CA VAL A 245 18.71 23.13 -9.55
C VAL A 245 19.26 22.73 -8.18
N ALA A 246 19.86 21.54 -8.07
CA ALA A 246 20.54 21.07 -6.86
C ALA A 246 21.76 20.21 -7.22
N THR A 247 22.72 20.15 -6.30
CA THR A 247 23.96 19.36 -6.40
C THR A 247 24.32 18.78 -5.03
N ILE A 248 25.15 17.73 -4.99
CA ILE A 248 25.72 17.21 -3.75
C ILE A 248 27.22 17.03 -3.93
N SER A 249 28.03 17.32 -2.91
CA SER A 249 29.48 17.11 -2.93
C SER A 249 29.90 15.66 -2.63
N GLY A 250 29.01 14.85 -2.03
CA GLY A 250 29.29 13.45 -1.72
C GLY A 250 28.09 12.70 -1.15
N TYR A 251 28.36 11.54 -0.56
CA TYR A 251 27.43 10.81 0.31
C TYR A 251 28.22 10.04 1.38
N ALA A 252 27.53 9.54 2.40
CA ALA A 252 28.08 8.62 3.37
C ALA A 252 27.18 7.39 3.53
N ASN A 253 27.81 6.23 3.67
CA ASN A 253 27.16 4.98 4.07
C ASN A 253 27.03 4.94 5.59
N VAL A 254 25.86 4.53 6.09
CA VAL A 254 25.66 4.21 7.51
C VAL A 254 26.25 2.84 7.79
N THR A 255 26.87 2.67 8.97
CA THR A 255 27.39 1.38 9.44
C THR A 255 26.27 0.34 9.46
N ALA A 256 26.46 -0.77 8.73
CA ALA A 256 25.47 -1.83 8.61
C ALA A 256 25.16 -2.51 9.96
N ASN A 257 23.93 -3.02 10.08
CA ASN A 257 23.42 -3.79 11.21
C ASN A 257 23.48 -3.07 12.58
N ASN A 258 23.44 -1.73 12.57
CA ASN A 258 23.62 -0.90 13.76
C ASN A 258 22.51 0.16 13.86
N ALA A 259 21.57 -0.05 14.80
CA ALA A 259 20.45 0.86 15.04
C ALA A 259 20.93 2.28 15.40
N THR A 260 21.86 2.41 16.36
CA THR A 260 22.40 3.70 16.80
C THR A 260 23.11 4.46 15.68
N ALA A 261 23.75 3.77 14.74
CA ALA A 261 24.31 4.40 13.55
C ALA A 261 23.23 5.03 12.66
N LEU A 262 22.12 4.31 12.43
CA LEU A 262 21.00 4.78 11.64
C LEU A 262 20.22 5.90 12.35
N GLU A 263 19.96 5.78 13.65
CA GLU A 263 19.39 6.83 14.50
C GLU A 263 20.24 8.11 14.49
N THR A 264 21.58 7.98 14.55
CA THR A 264 22.50 9.12 14.48
C THR A 264 22.47 9.79 13.10
N ALA A 265 22.41 9.01 12.02
CA ALA A 265 22.27 9.56 10.67
C ALA A 265 20.93 10.27 10.48
N ILE A 266 19.81 9.66 10.92
CA ILE A 266 18.47 10.26 10.86
C ILE A 266 18.38 11.54 11.72
N ALA A 267 19.15 11.65 12.81
CA ALA A 267 19.22 12.88 13.59
C ALA A 267 19.85 14.08 12.85
N ILE A 268 20.63 13.83 11.80
CA ILE A 268 21.25 14.87 10.95
C ILE A 268 20.31 15.26 9.80
N GLY A 269 19.63 14.29 9.19
CA GLY A 269 18.71 14.50 8.08
C GLY A 269 18.05 13.18 7.63
N PRO A 270 17.02 13.21 6.77
CA PRO A 270 16.42 12.00 6.22
C PRO A 270 17.43 11.11 5.47
N VAL A 271 17.36 9.80 5.73
CA VAL A 271 18.32 8.80 5.22
C VAL A 271 17.64 7.87 4.23
N ALA A 272 18.28 7.60 3.10
CA ALA A 272 17.81 6.60 2.14
C ALA A 272 18.15 5.19 2.68
N VAL A 273 17.15 4.32 2.84
CA VAL A 273 17.29 2.99 3.44
C VAL A 273 16.69 1.90 2.56
N ALA A 274 17.31 0.72 2.53
CA ALA A 274 16.79 -0.46 1.85
C ALA A 274 15.99 -1.35 2.84
N VAL A 275 14.93 -1.98 2.35
CA VAL A 275 14.00 -2.81 3.14
C VAL A 275 13.48 -4.00 2.34
N ASP A 276 13.06 -5.04 3.04
CA ASP A 276 12.30 -6.19 2.53
C ASP A 276 10.80 -5.84 2.54
N ALA A 277 10.21 -5.67 1.35
CA ALA A 277 8.89 -5.03 1.18
C ALA A 277 7.88 -5.85 0.36
N ILE A 278 8.28 -7.03 -0.14
CA ILE A 278 7.46 -7.87 -1.02
C ILE A 278 6.53 -8.81 -0.25
N GLU A 279 6.80 -9.00 1.04
CA GLU A 279 5.95 -9.79 1.93
C GLU A 279 4.56 -9.16 2.16
N ALA A 280 3.59 -10.02 2.46
CA ALA A 280 2.18 -9.63 2.59
C ALA A 280 1.93 -8.56 3.66
N GLY A 281 2.75 -8.53 4.71
CA GLY A 281 2.72 -7.55 5.78
C GLY A 281 3.02 -6.14 5.33
N TRP A 282 4.08 -5.96 4.55
CA TRP A 282 4.43 -4.67 3.99
C TRP A 282 3.44 -4.26 2.90
N ARG A 283 3.15 -5.16 1.95
CA ARG A 283 2.21 -4.92 0.84
C ARG A 283 0.85 -4.41 1.33
N ASN A 284 0.26 -5.04 2.34
CA ASN A 284 -1.07 -4.70 2.85
C ASN A 284 -1.06 -3.77 4.08
N TYR A 285 0.09 -3.21 4.46
CA TYR A 285 0.20 -2.34 5.64
C TYR A 285 -0.79 -1.17 5.59
N LYS A 286 -1.48 -0.91 6.72
CA LYS A 286 -2.39 0.24 6.86
C LYS A 286 -2.15 1.12 8.08
N GLY A 287 -1.60 0.59 9.18
CA GLY A 287 -1.20 1.41 10.31
C GLY A 287 -0.62 0.63 11.48
N GLY A 288 -0.08 1.37 12.45
CA GLY A 288 0.67 0.82 13.59
C GLY A 288 2.16 0.64 13.27
N ILE A 289 2.87 -0.11 14.10
CA ILE A 289 4.32 -0.32 13.96
C ILE A 289 4.58 -1.77 13.50
N ILE A 290 5.06 -1.94 12.26
CA ILE A 290 5.47 -3.25 11.73
C ILE A 290 6.58 -3.82 12.60
N SER A 291 6.36 -5.02 13.13
CA SER A 291 7.32 -5.77 13.96
C SER A 291 7.62 -7.19 13.46
N SER A 292 7.00 -7.61 12.36
CA SER A 292 7.04 -8.96 11.79
C SER A 292 6.49 -8.97 10.36
N ASN A 293 6.39 -10.14 9.72
CA ASN A 293 5.79 -10.32 8.38
C ASN A 293 6.56 -9.56 7.26
N CYS A 294 7.89 -9.58 7.39
CA CYS A 294 8.89 -9.16 6.43
C CYS A 294 10.21 -9.89 6.77
N GLY A 295 11.09 -10.11 5.79
CA GLY A 295 12.37 -10.80 5.97
C GLY A 295 13.56 -9.85 6.13
N HIS A 296 14.71 -10.27 5.60
CA HIS A 296 15.93 -9.48 5.48
C HIS A 296 16.42 -9.41 4.02
N SER A 297 15.61 -9.87 3.06
CA SER A 297 15.94 -9.91 1.64
C SER A 297 15.59 -8.58 0.99
N ILE A 298 16.37 -7.54 1.32
CA ILE A 298 16.13 -6.17 0.88
C ILE A 298 15.93 -6.07 -0.64
N ASP A 299 14.77 -5.54 -1.05
CA ASP A 299 14.31 -5.50 -2.43
C ASP A 299 13.59 -4.19 -2.80
N HIS A 300 13.39 -3.30 -1.83
CA HIS A 300 12.77 -1.99 -1.99
C HIS A 300 13.58 -0.92 -1.24
N ALA A 301 13.36 0.36 -1.57
CA ALA A 301 14.02 1.47 -0.93
C ALA A 301 13.03 2.56 -0.49
N VAL A 302 13.18 3.05 0.74
CA VAL A 302 12.33 4.09 1.33
C VAL A 302 13.19 5.17 1.97
N LEU A 303 12.60 6.31 2.31
CA LEU A 303 13.30 7.41 2.99
C LEU A 303 12.95 7.38 4.48
N ALA A 304 13.91 7.07 5.36
CA ALA A 304 13.75 7.21 6.80
C ALA A 304 13.74 8.70 7.18
N VAL A 305 12.58 9.22 7.55
CA VAL A 305 12.33 10.66 7.85
C VAL A 305 12.26 10.96 9.35
N GLY A 306 12.49 9.96 10.20
CA GLY A 306 12.42 10.14 11.65
C GLY A 306 12.42 8.83 12.43
N TYR A 307 12.39 8.95 13.75
CA TYR A 307 12.24 7.86 14.70
C TYR A 307 11.64 8.35 16.01
N ASN A 308 11.19 7.42 16.86
CA ASN A 308 10.77 7.70 18.23
C ASN A 308 11.25 6.58 19.16
N LEU A 309 12.24 6.89 20.00
CA LEU A 309 12.83 5.99 21.00
C LEU A 309 11.99 5.94 22.29
N ASN A 310 11.12 6.93 22.52
CA ASN A 310 10.24 6.98 23.70
C ASN A 310 8.98 6.11 23.55
N ASN A 311 8.70 5.61 22.35
CA ASN A 311 7.54 4.74 22.10
C ASN A 311 7.85 3.29 22.50
N SER A 312 6.81 2.52 22.82
CA SER A 312 6.93 1.07 23.05
C SER A 312 6.06 0.30 22.02
N PRO A 313 6.66 -0.47 21.09
CA PRO A 313 8.09 -0.53 20.77
C PRO A 313 8.61 0.77 20.14
N PRO A 314 9.92 1.07 20.21
CA PRO A 314 10.53 2.18 19.48
C PRO A 314 10.42 1.93 17.96
N TYR A 315 10.34 2.99 17.15
CA TYR A 315 10.14 2.85 15.70
C TYR A 315 10.91 3.87 14.86
N TYR A 316 11.29 3.48 13.64
CA TYR A 316 11.60 4.38 12.52
C TYR A 316 10.32 4.78 11.79
N LYS A 317 10.25 6.02 11.28
CA LYS A 317 9.20 6.49 10.38
C LYS A 317 9.79 6.63 8.98
N CYS A 318 9.24 5.90 8.01
CA CYS A 318 9.72 5.91 6.63
C CYS A 318 8.64 6.44 5.68
N LYS A 319 9.05 7.27 4.72
CA LYS A 319 8.27 7.74 3.58
C LYS A 319 8.42 6.72 2.44
N ASN A 320 7.30 6.16 1.97
CA ASN A 320 7.28 5.22 0.84
C ASN A 320 6.96 5.96 -0.48
N SER A 321 7.10 5.26 -1.61
CA SER A 321 6.89 5.72 -2.99
C SER A 321 5.61 5.15 -3.63
N TRP A 322 4.64 4.68 -2.85
CA TRP A 322 3.40 4.05 -3.35
C TRP A 322 2.14 4.93 -3.21
N GLY A 323 2.31 6.25 -3.21
CA GLY A 323 1.21 7.20 -3.04
C GLY A 323 0.63 7.26 -1.62
N ALA A 324 -0.25 8.24 -1.39
CA ALA A 324 -0.75 8.55 -0.05
C ALA A 324 -1.85 7.59 0.47
N ASP A 325 -2.50 6.80 -0.38
CA ASP A 325 -3.52 5.84 0.07
C ASP A 325 -2.94 4.61 0.77
N TRP A 326 -1.68 4.25 0.45
CA TRP A 326 -0.96 3.16 1.10
C TRP A 326 -0.52 3.55 2.52
N GLY A 327 -0.58 2.62 3.47
CA GLY A 327 -0.11 2.84 4.83
C GLY A 327 -0.74 4.05 5.52
N GLU A 328 0.08 4.75 6.30
CA GLU A 328 -0.25 5.94 7.08
C GLU A 328 0.02 7.20 6.24
N ALA A 329 -0.90 7.52 5.32
CA ALA A 329 -0.77 8.64 4.38
C ALA A 329 0.50 8.55 3.50
N GLY A 330 0.89 7.34 3.08
CA GLY A 330 2.12 7.06 2.34
C GLY A 330 3.37 6.81 3.20
N TYR A 331 3.22 6.81 4.52
CA TYR A 331 4.28 6.48 5.47
C TYR A 331 4.06 5.11 6.11
N VAL A 332 5.14 4.57 6.68
CA VAL A 332 5.15 3.34 7.47
C VAL A 332 6.00 3.53 8.72
N ARG A 333 5.60 2.89 9.82
CA ARG A 333 6.40 2.79 11.04
C ARG A 333 6.91 1.37 11.21
N ILE A 334 8.20 1.23 11.48
CA ILE A 334 8.93 -0.05 11.53
C ILE A 334 9.64 -0.13 12.87
N SER A 335 9.50 -1.22 13.63
CA SER A 335 10.12 -1.32 14.95
C SER A 335 11.65 -1.31 14.87
N ILE A 336 12.30 -0.61 15.79
CA ILE A 336 13.75 -0.66 15.95
C ILE A 336 14.13 -1.97 16.65
N ALA A 337 15.07 -2.70 16.07
CA ALA A 337 15.56 -3.98 16.58
C ALA A 337 17.07 -4.11 16.34
N ALA A 338 17.75 -4.96 17.11
CA ALA A 338 19.20 -5.18 16.95
C ALA A 338 19.56 -5.88 15.62
N GLY A 339 20.83 -5.80 15.23
CA GLY A 339 21.34 -6.45 14.02
C GLY A 339 20.76 -5.84 12.74
N ALA A 340 20.25 -6.67 11.83
CA ALA A 340 19.66 -6.25 10.56
C ALA A 340 18.43 -5.33 10.71
N GLY A 341 17.82 -5.26 11.89
CA GLY A 341 16.59 -4.51 12.13
C GLY A 341 15.37 -5.16 11.48
N THR A 342 14.17 -4.74 11.90
CA THR A 342 12.93 -5.24 11.30
C THR A 342 12.86 -4.90 9.80
N CYS A 343 12.45 -5.86 8.98
CA CYS A 343 12.45 -5.79 7.52
C CYS A 343 13.83 -5.49 6.89
N GLY A 344 14.94 -5.75 7.60
CA GLY A 344 16.30 -5.52 7.10
C GLY A 344 16.71 -4.04 7.00
N ILE A 345 15.96 -3.12 7.61
CA ILE A 345 16.15 -1.66 7.49
C ILE A 345 17.55 -1.15 7.87
N GLN A 346 18.29 -1.87 8.71
CA GLN A 346 19.65 -1.51 9.13
C GLN A 346 20.74 -2.15 8.23
N ILE A 347 20.38 -2.92 7.20
CA ILE A 347 21.37 -3.59 6.33
C ILE A 347 22.06 -2.58 5.42
N ASP A 348 21.33 -1.85 4.58
CA ASP A 348 21.89 -0.84 3.69
C ASP A 348 21.17 0.51 3.84
N SER A 349 21.96 1.56 4.02
CA SER A 349 21.47 2.91 4.30
C SER A 349 22.57 3.92 3.98
N SER A 350 22.19 5.03 3.34
CA SER A 350 23.13 6.08 2.94
C SER A 350 22.43 7.44 2.83
N TYR A 351 23.18 8.52 3.06
CA TYR A 351 22.68 9.89 3.00
C TYR A 351 23.65 10.80 2.21
N PRO A 352 23.12 11.77 1.44
CA PRO A 352 23.96 12.68 0.66
C PRO A 352 24.63 13.72 1.57
N ILE A 353 25.70 14.31 1.05
CA ILE A 353 26.41 15.44 1.63
C ILE A 353 26.32 16.57 0.61
N VAL A 354 25.68 17.68 0.98
CA VAL A 354 25.62 18.91 0.19
C VAL A 354 26.96 19.60 0.26
#